data_AF-A0A661WEU8-F1
#
_entry.id   AF-A0A661WEU8-F1
#
_cell.length_a   1.000
_cell.length_b   1.000
_cell.length_c   1.000
_cell.angle_alpha   90.00
_cell.angle_beta   90.00
_cell.angle_gamma   90.00
#
_symmetry.space_group_name_H-M   'P 1'
#
loop_
_entity.id
_entity.type
_entity.pdbx_description
1 polymer ?
#
loop_
_entity_poly.entity_id
_entity_poly.type
_entity_poly.pdbx_seq_one_letter_code
_entity_poly.pdbx_strand_id
1 'polypeptide(L)' 'MSEYKILKSQWDKLNDFYQKIQPPAQSELYASGDHYLLYKMLTEMGFRLEGDAVDIYEKAGEILAAGWEK' A
#
# COMPACT_ATOMS: atom_id res chain seq x y z
N MET A 1 -0.62 15.44 -11.48
CA MET A 1 0.22 15.44 -10.27
C MET A 1 -0.42 14.46 -9.31
N SER A 2 0.36 13.61 -8.63
CA SER A 2 -0.19 12.68 -7.64
C SER A 2 -0.78 13.43 -6.45
N GLU A 3 -1.98 13.06 -6.02
CA GLU A 3 -2.68 13.66 -4.88
C GLU A 3 -1.93 13.43 -3.55
N TYR A 4 -1.07 12.41 -3.51
CA TYR A 4 -0.46 11.91 -2.29
C TYR A 4 1.00 12.36 -2.05
N LYS A 5 1.56 13.23 -2.91
CA LYS A 5 2.93 13.79 -2.79
C LYS A 5 4.01 12.73 -2.50
N ILE A 6 3.97 11.64 -3.24
CA ILE A 6 4.87 10.49 -3.09
C ILE A 6 6.03 10.60 -4.06
N LEU A 7 7.24 10.31 -3.58
CA LEU A 7 8.44 10.21 -4.43
C LEU A 7 8.38 8.95 -5.31
N LYS A 8 8.97 9.00 -6.50
CA LYS A 8 9.05 7.83 -7.39
C LYS A 8 9.65 6.61 -6.70
N SER A 9 10.72 6.78 -5.92
CA SER A 9 11.37 5.67 -5.21
C SER A 9 10.49 5.03 -4.12
N GLN A 10 9.59 5.79 -3.51
CA GLN A 10 8.61 5.27 -2.56
C GLN A 10 7.51 4.50 -3.30
N TRP A 11 7.03 5.06 -4.41
CA TRP A 11 6.05 4.42 -5.29
C TRP A 11 6.57 3.08 -5.84
N ASP A 12 7.81 3.06 -6.36
CA ASP A 12 8.43 1.84 -6.91
C ASP A 12 8.50 0.74 -5.83
N LYS A 13 8.95 1.07 -4.61
CA LYS A 13 9.01 0.12 -3.49
C LYS A 13 7.64 -0.41 -3.10
N LEU A 14 6.64 0.46 -3.00
CA LEU A 14 5.27 0.06 -2.69
C LEU A 14 4.72 -0.87 -3.77
N ASN A 15 4.91 -0.52 -5.05
CA ASN A 15 4.45 -1.32 -6.18
C ASN A 15 5.09 -2.71 -6.19
N ASP A 16 6.41 -2.78 -6.00
CA ASP A 16 7.13 -4.05 -5.97
C ASP A 16 6.64 -4.96 -4.85
N PHE A 17 6.37 -4.40 -3.67
CA PHE A 17 5.84 -5.17 -2.55
C PHE A 17 4.38 -5.60 -2.82
N TYR A 18 3.54 -4.66 -3.26
CA TYR A 18 2.12 -4.91 -3.54
C TYR A 18 1.91 -5.99 -4.62
N GLN A 19 2.76 -6.04 -5.64
CA GLN A 19 2.72 -7.10 -6.66
C GLN A 19 3.17 -8.47 -6.12
N LYS A 20 4.13 -8.52 -5.19
CA LYS A 20 4.62 -9.77 -4.60
C LYS A 20 3.58 -10.44 -3.71
N ILE A 21 2.85 -9.64 -2.95
CA ILE A 21 1.85 -10.14 -2.00
C ILE A 21 0.48 -10.38 -2.65
N GLN A 22 0.36 -10.23 -3.99
CA GLN A 22 -0.85 -10.30 -4.84
C GLN A 22 -2.15 -10.23 -4.04
N PRO A 23 -2.97 -9.15 -4.08
CA PRO A 23 -4.06 -8.92 -3.14
C PRO A 23 -4.79 -10.23 -2.86
N PRO A 24 -4.56 -10.83 -1.68
CA PRO A 24 -4.94 -12.22 -1.46
C PRO A 24 -6.45 -12.33 -1.64
N ALA A 25 -6.94 -13.51 -1.99
CA ALA A 25 -8.38 -13.76 -1.91
C ALA A 25 -8.85 -13.31 -0.52
N GLN A 26 -10.04 -12.72 -0.40
CA GLN A 26 -10.49 -12.07 0.84
C GLN A 26 -10.39 -12.99 2.08
N SER A 27 -10.43 -14.31 1.87
CA SER A 27 -10.21 -15.37 2.86
C SER A 27 -8.77 -15.50 3.40
N GLU A 28 -7.77 -14.93 2.74
CA GLU A 28 -6.34 -15.06 3.04
C GLU A 28 -5.68 -13.75 3.51
N LEU A 29 -6.44 -12.65 3.56
CA LEU A 29 -5.98 -11.31 4.00
C LEU A 29 -5.23 -11.32 5.34
N TYR A 30 -5.62 -12.21 6.25
CA TYR A 30 -5.05 -12.32 7.58
C TYR A 30 -4.05 -13.47 7.74
N ALA A 31 -3.87 -14.31 6.72
CA ALA A 31 -3.11 -15.56 6.85
C ALA A 31 -1.59 -15.34 6.82
N SER A 32 -1.10 -14.36 6.06
CA SER A 32 0.34 -14.11 5.88
C SER A 32 0.91 -12.99 6.74
N GLY A 33 0.06 -12.12 7.30
CA GLY A 33 0.51 -10.90 7.99
C GLY A 33 1.07 -9.83 7.04
N ASP A 34 0.96 -10.01 5.73
CA ASP A 34 1.48 -9.07 4.72
C ASP A 34 0.82 -7.69 4.81
N HIS A 35 -0.45 -7.63 5.19
CA HIS A 35 -1.16 -6.38 5.46
C HIS A 35 -0.45 -5.53 6.53
N TYR A 36 0.19 -6.15 7.52
CA TYR A 36 0.94 -5.42 8.55
C TYR A 36 2.24 -4.81 8.00
N LEU A 37 2.92 -5.52 7.11
CA LEU A 37 4.09 -5.00 6.40
C LEU A 37 3.69 -3.85 5.47
N LEU A 38 2.57 -4.01 4.75
CA LEU A 38 2.01 -2.96 3.89
C LEU A 38 1.63 -1.72 4.70
N TYR A 39 0.97 -1.90 5.85
CA TYR A 39 0.66 -0.84 6.81
C TYR A 39 1.91 -0.08 7.26
N LYS A 40 2.99 -0.80 7.61
CA LYS A 40 4.26 -0.18 8.01
C LYS A 40 4.85 0.67 6.90
N MET A 41 4.89 0.16 5.67
CA MET A 41 5.40 0.91 4.52
C MET A 41 4.62 2.21 4.29
N LEU A 42 3.29 2.12 4.33
CA LEU A 42 2.44 3.30 4.19
C LEU A 42 2.64 4.31 5.34
N THR A 43 2.82 3.82 6.57
CA THR A 43 3.13 4.67 7.73
C THR A 43 4.48 5.37 7.59
N GLU A 44 5.52 4.66 7.13
CA GLU A 44 6.84 5.23 6.83
C GLU A 44 6.79 6.29 5.71
N MET A 45 5.83 6.17 4.80
CA MET A 45 5.54 7.15 3.76
C MET A 45 4.72 8.35 4.27
N GLY A 46 4.31 8.34 5.54
CA GLY A 46 3.58 9.44 6.19
C GLY A 46 2.06 9.31 6.15
N PHE A 47 1.51 8.21 5.64
CA PHE A 47 0.07 7.95 5.66
C PHE A 47 -0.35 7.48 7.05
N ARG A 48 -1.40 8.09 7.59
CA ARG A 48 -2.08 7.58 8.79
C ARG A 48 -3.28 6.77 8.33
N LEU A 49 -3.23 5.48 8.61
CA LEU A 49 -4.30 4.55 8.24
C LEU A 49 -5.10 4.23 9.49
N GLU A 50 -6.42 4.32 9.37
CA GLU A 50 -7.38 3.81 10.32
C GLU A 50 -8.18 2.75 9.58
N GLY A 51 -8.20 1.51 10.07
CA GLY A 51 -8.89 0.41 9.38
C GLY A 51 -8.28 -0.97 9.60
N ASP A 52 -8.93 -1.96 9.00
CA ASP A 52 -8.51 -3.37 9.02
C ASP A 52 -7.60 -3.71 7.81
N ALA A 53 -7.31 -5.01 7.60
CA ALA A 53 -6.45 -5.44 6.50
C ALA A 53 -6.96 -4.99 5.13
N VAL A 54 -8.29 -5.00 4.90
CA VAL A 54 -8.91 -4.58 3.63
C VAL A 54 -8.61 -3.11 3.37
N ASP A 55 -8.85 -2.26 4.35
CA ASP A 55 -8.63 -0.81 4.24
C ASP A 55 -7.17 -0.48 3.87
N ILE A 56 -6.22 -1.25 4.43
CA ILE A 56 -4.79 -1.10 4.14
C ILE A 56 -4.48 -1.44 2.67
N TYR A 57 -5.05 -2.54 2.14
CA TYR A 57 -4.84 -2.93 0.74
C TYR A 57 -5.51 -1.97 -0.24
N GLU A 58 -6.72 -1.49 0.08
CA GLU A 58 -7.43 -0.50 -0.73
C GLU A 58 -6.64 0.80 -0.80
N LYS A 59 -6.17 1.30 0.35
CA LYS A 59 -5.36 2.53 0.38
C LYS A 59 -4.07 2.40 -0.41
N ALA A 60 -3.37 1.27 -0.29
CA ALA A 60 -2.18 1.02 -1.11
C ALA A 60 -2.52 1.06 -2.62
N GLY A 61 -3.64 0.44 -3.03
CA GLY A 61 -4.11 0.45 -4.41
C GLY A 61 -4.41 1.86 -4.93
N GLU A 62 -5.10 2.68 -4.15
CA GLU A 62 -5.38 4.09 -4.48
C GLU A 62 -4.10 4.91 -4.68
N ILE A 63 -3.14 4.76 -3.76
CA ILE A 63 -1.85 5.44 -3.80
C ILE A 63 -1.07 5.04 -5.06
N LEU A 64 -1.09 3.75 -5.41
CA LEU A 64 -0.44 3.25 -6.61
C LEU A 64 -1.10 3.81 -7.89
N ALA A 65 -2.43 3.82 -7.95
CA ALA A 65 -3.20 4.34 -9.09
C ALA A 65 -3.00 5.84 -9.31
N ALA A 66 -2.84 6.62 -8.24
CA ALA A 66 -2.56 8.06 -8.32
C ALA A 66 -1.17 8.39 -8.89
N GLY A 67 -0.24 7.43 -8.86
CA GLY A 67 1.13 7.61 -9.32
C GLY A 67 1.99 8.45 -8.37
N TRP A 68 3.13 8.94 -8.85
CA TRP A 68 4.09 9.74 -8.07
C TRP A 68 4.14 11.21 -8.51
N GLU A 69 4.81 12.04 -7.73
CA GLU A 69 5.05 13.45 -8.04
C GLU A 69 6.11 13.59 -9.17
N LYS A 70 5.77 14.34 -10.23
CA LYS A 70 6.65 14.55 -11.39
C LYS A 70 7.70 15.62 -11.12
#